data_AF-A0A1H9QLW6-F1
#
_entry.id   AF-A0A1H9QLW6-F1
#
_cell.length_a   1.000
_cell.length_b   1.000
_cell.length_c   1.000
_cell.angle_alpha   90.00
_cell.angle_beta   90.00
_cell.angle_gamma   90.00
#
_symmetry.space_group_name_H-M   'P 1'
#
loop_
_entity.id
_entity.type
_entity.pdbx_description
1 polymer ?
#
loop_
_entity_poly.entity_id
_entity_poly.type
_entity_poly.pdbx_seq_one_letter_code
_entity_poly.pdbx_strand_id
1 'polypeptide(L)'
;MGCSTDIGTSELLRVKIEKFFPEVRIVGLESMHTVTEGYIRDNHIELVISTIRGLELHSVPVVVVDAMLTERSQDSVRNALRRF
;
A
#
# COMPACT_ATOMS: atom_id res chain seq x y z
N MET A 1 14.80 -17.26 11.30
CA MET A 1 14.96 -17.86 9.95
C MET A 1 13.88 -17.24 9.08
N GLY A 2 14.13 -16.02 8.57
CA GLY A 2 13.15 -15.24 7.80
C GLY A 2 13.46 -15.36 6.32
N CYS A 3 12.47 -15.76 5.52
CA CYS A 3 12.61 -15.92 4.08
C CYS A 3 13.05 -14.60 3.43
N SER A 4 14.11 -14.69 2.62
CA SER A 4 14.69 -13.63 1.79
C SER A 4 13.78 -13.15 0.64
N THR A 5 12.50 -13.54 0.63
CA THR A 5 11.54 -13.28 -0.45
C THR A 5 10.55 -12.15 -0.13
N ASP A 6 10.30 -11.87 1.17
CA ASP A 6 9.31 -10.87 1.60
C ASP A 6 9.87 -9.43 1.61
N ILE A 7 11.16 -9.25 1.87
CA ILE A 7 11.82 -7.92 1.84
C ILE A 7 11.98 -7.42 0.41
N GLY A 8 12.49 -8.27 -0.50
CA GLY A 8 12.76 -7.86 -1.88
C GLY A 8 11.52 -7.52 -2.69
N THR A 9 10.41 -8.23 -2.46
CA THR A 9 9.13 -8.01 -3.18
C THR A 9 8.43 -6.73 -2.71
N SER A 10 8.45 -6.47 -1.40
CA SER A 10 7.88 -5.25 -0.81
C SER A 10 8.68 -4.00 -1.23
N GLU A 11 10.01 -4.10 -1.29
CA GLU A 11 10.86 -3.02 -1.81
C GLU A 11 10.64 -2.76 -3.31
N LEU A 12 10.53 -3.81 -4.14
CA LEU A 12 10.23 -3.65 -5.57
C LEU A 12 8.88 -2.98 -5.80
N LEU A 13 7.86 -3.37 -5.05
CA LEU A 13 6.54 -2.72 -5.12
C LEU A 13 6.63 -1.26 -4.67
N ARG A 14 7.37 -0.97 -3.59
CA ARG A 14 7.63 0.39 -3.09
C ARG A 14 8.25 1.27 -4.18
N VAL A 15 9.36 0.83 -4.77
CA VAL A 15 10.09 1.56 -5.82
C VAL A 15 9.19 1.79 -7.03
N LYS A 16 8.36 0.80 -7.40
CA LYS A 16 7.38 0.97 -8.49
C LYS A 16 6.34 2.03 -8.13
N ILE A 17 5.73 1.98 -6.94
CA ILE A 17 4.73 2.97 -6.52
C ILE A 17 5.33 4.37 -6.54
N GLU A 18 6.53 4.57 -5.96
CA GLU A 18 7.21 5.87 -5.97
C GLU A 18 7.50 6.38 -7.39
N LYS A 19 7.82 5.48 -8.32
CA LYS A 19 8.08 5.84 -9.72
C LYS A 19 6.81 6.18 -10.50
N PHE A 20 5.73 5.44 -10.29
CA PHE A 20 4.47 5.62 -11.03
C PHE A 20 3.57 6.72 -10.43
N PHE A 21 3.69 6.96 -9.13
CA PHE A 21 2.88 7.90 -8.36
C PHE A 21 3.82 8.79 -7.51
N PRO A 22 4.59 9.69 -8.14
CA PRO A 22 5.51 10.58 -7.42
C PRO A 22 4.80 11.52 -6.43
N GLU A 23 3.49 11.72 -6.59
CA GLU A 23 2.63 12.44 -5.65
C GLU A 23 2.36 11.67 -4.35
N VAL A 24 2.59 10.35 -4.33
CA VAL A 24 2.37 9.51 -3.15
C VAL A 24 3.64 9.47 -2.30
N ARG A 25 3.51 9.89 -1.04
CA ARG A 25 4.56 9.73 -0.03
C ARG A 25 4.35 8.43 0.75
N ILE A 26 5.30 7.51 0.64
CA ILE A 26 5.26 6.24 1.37
C ILE A 26 5.70 6.46 2.82
N VAL A 27 4.80 6.19 3.77
CA VAL A 27 5.05 6.38 5.22
C VAL A 27 5.70 5.14 5.84
N GLY A 28 5.46 3.94 5.30
CA GLY A 28 6.03 2.70 5.78
C GLY A 28 5.62 1.48 4.96
N LEU A 29 6.32 0.36 5.17
CA LEU A 29 5.98 -0.95 4.65
C LEU A 29 5.69 -1.86 5.83
N GLU A 30 4.42 -2.21 6.02
CA GLU A 30 3.97 -2.92 7.21
C GLU A 30 3.16 -4.16 6.88
N SER A 31 3.19 -5.14 7.79
CA SER A 31 2.30 -6.30 7.71
C SER A 31 0.87 -5.93 8.09
N MET A 32 -0.11 -6.72 7.63
CA MET A 32 -1.53 -6.52 7.98
C MET A 32 -1.80 -6.48 9.49
N HIS A 33 -0.97 -7.16 10.28
CA HIS A 33 -1.10 -7.20 11.74
C HIS A 33 -0.67 -5.90 12.42
N THR A 34 0.20 -5.12 11.77
CA THR A 34 0.65 -3.81 12.29
C THR A 34 -0.32 -2.70 11.88
N VAL A 35 -0.89 -2.79 10.67
CA VAL A 35 -1.76 -1.75 10.12
C VAL A 35 -3.14 -1.81 10.77
N THR A 36 -3.29 -1.07 11.86
CA THR A 36 -4.53 -0.91 12.64
C THR A 36 -5.06 0.51 12.53
N GLU A 37 -6.33 0.74 12.91
CA GLU A 37 -6.93 2.09 12.96
C GLU A 37 -6.10 3.09 13.80
N GLY A 38 -5.51 2.62 14.91
CA GLY A 38 -4.60 3.44 15.72
C GLY A 38 -3.35 3.84 14.95
N TYR A 39 -2.71 2.87 14.28
CA TYR A 39 -1.55 3.13 13.45
C TYR A 39 -1.83 4.12 12.31
N ILE A 40 -2.97 3.99 11.64
CA ILE A 40 -3.41 4.89 10.57
C ILE A 40 -3.52 6.33 11.10
N ARG A 41 -4.23 6.51 12.22
CA ARG A 41 -4.43 7.83 12.82
C ARG A 41 -3.12 8.45 13.30
N ASP A 42 -2.31 7.70 14.03
CA ASP A 42 -1.09 8.22 14.66
C ASP A 42 -0.05 8.63 13.59
N ASN A 43 -0.03 7.94 12.45
CA ASN A 43 0.85 8.25 11.31
C ASN A 43 0.21 9.16 10.24
N HIS A 44 -1.02 9.62 10.45
CA HIS A 44 -1.77 10.46 9.50
C HIS A 44 -1.80 9.86 8.09
N ILE A 45 -2.04 8.55 8.01
CA ILE A 45 -2.13 7.83 6.74
C ILE A 45 -3.48 8.15 6.10
N GLU A 46 -3.48 8.41 4.79
CA GLU A 46 -4.67 8.79 4.03
C GLU A 46 -5.11 7.69 3.05
N LEU A 47 -4.21 6.75 2.73
CA LEU A 47 -4.43 5.65 1.78
C LEU A 47 -3.57 4.45 2.17
N VAL A 48 -4.15 3.25 2.11
CA VAL A 48 -3.40 1.99 2.25
C VAL A 48 -3.40 1.23 0.94
N ILE A 49 -2.21 0.79 0.51
CA ILE A 49 -2.02 -0.08 -0.65
C ILE A 49 -1.57 -1.45 -0.14
N SER A 50 -2.31 -2.50 -0.47
CA SER A 50 -2.09 -3.85 0.05
C SER A 50 -1.98 -4.87 -1.07
N THR A 51 -1.14 -5.89 -0.92
CA THR A 51 -1.10 -7.06 -1.83
C THR A 51 -2.02 -8.20 -1.39
N ILE A 52 -2.65 -8.05 -0.23
CA ILE A 52 -3.52 -9.05 0.39
C ILE A 52 -4.91 -8.47 0.64
N ARG A 53 -5.91 -9.35 0.59
CA ARG A 53 -7.31 -9.03 0.88
C ARG A 53 -7.60 -9.25 2.37
N GLY A 54 -8.65 -8.61 2.88
CA GLY A 54 -9.13 -8.79 4.25
C GLY A 54 -8.58 -7.79 5.26
N LEU A 55 -7.82 -6.79 4.83
CA LEU A 55 -7.53 -5.63 5.66
C LEU A 55 -8.76 -4.71 5.67
N GLU A 56 -9.51 -4.78 6.76
CA GLU A 56 -10.70 -3.95 6.96
C GLU A 56 -10.31 -2.72 7.77
N LEU A 57 -10.15 -1.59 7.08
CA LEU A 57 -9.98 -0.27 7.67
C LEU A 57 -11.16 0.60 7.22
N HIS A 58 -11.74 1.32 8.16
CA HIS A 58 -12.91 2.17 7.95
C HIS A 58 -12.55 3.65 7.85
N SER A 59 -11.41 4.06 8.41
CA SER A 59 -10.96 5.45 8.40
C SER A 59 -10.35 5.90 7.07
N VAL A 60 -9.81 4.95 6.29
CA VAL A 60 -9.08 5.23 5.04
C VAL A 60 -9.41 4.23 3.94
N PRO A 61 -9.36 4.63 2.66
CA PRO A 61 -9.46 3.69 1.56
C PRO A 61 -8.30 2.68 1.58
N VAL A 62 -8.66 1.42 1.31
CA VAL A 62 -7.70 0.32 1.11
C VAL A 62 -7.78 -0.12 -0.35
N VAL A 63 -6.66 -0.08 -1.06
CA VAL A 63 -6.54 -0.52 -2.46
C VAL A 63 -5.73 -1.80 -2.50
N VAL A 64 -6.35 -2.87 -2.97
CA VAL A 64 -5.65 -4.15 -3.16
C VAL A 64 -5.04 -4.18 -4.56
N VAL A 65 -3.73 -4.42 -4.63
CA VAL A 65 -2.93 -4.50 -5.85
C VAL A 65 -2.26 -5.87 -5.98
N ASP A 66 -1.87 -6.23 -7.19
CA ASP A 66 -0.97 -7.35 -7.40
C ASP A 66 0.50 -6.96 -7.13
N ALA A 67 1.34 -7.93 -6.75
CA ALA A 67 2.75 -7.70 -6.43
C ALA A 67 3.58 -7.13 -7.60
N MET A 68 3.12 -7.30 -8.84
CA MET A 68 3.81 -6.79 -10.02
C MET A 68 3.40 -5.37 -10.38
N LEU A 69 2.39 -4.81 -9.70
CA LEU A 69 1.76 -3.52 -10.01
C LEU A 69 1.37 -3.46 -11.50
N THR A 70 0.58 -4.43 -11.97
CA THR A 70 0.05 -4.42 -13.34
C THR A 70 -0.75 -3.15 -13.64
N GLU A 71 -1.01 -2.86 -14.92
CA GLU A 71 -1.81 -1.69 -15.34
C GLU A 71 -3.16 -1.61 -14.62
N ARG A 72 -3.84 -2.74 -14.42
CA ARG A 72 -5.09 -2.80 -13.65
C ARG A 72 -4.93 -2.32 -12.21
N SER A 73 -3.83 -2.70 -11.56
CA SER A 73 -3.50 -2.25 -10.20
C SER A 73 -3.14 -0.76 -10.20
N GLN A 74 -2.39 -0.29 -11.19
CA GLN A 74 -2.08 1.13 -11.36
C GLN A 74 -3.35 1.97 -11.55
N ASP A 75 -4.31 1.50 -12.35
CA ASP A 75 -5.59 2.18 -12.54
C ASP A 75 -6.42 2.22 -11.26
N SER A 76 -6.39 1.15 -10.47
CA SER A 76 -7.07 1.10 -9.17
C SER A 76 -6.47 2.13 -8.20
N VAL A 77 -5.14 2.25 -8.15
CA VAL A 77 -4.45 3.26 -7.35
C VAL A 77 -4.78 4.68 -7.86
N ARG A 78 -4.69 4.94 -9.18
CA ARG A 78 -5.07 6.25 -9.77
C ARG A 78 -6.50 6.66 -9.42
N ASN A 79 -7.44 5.73 -9.51
CA ASN A 79 -8.83 6.01 -9.19
C ASN A 79 -9.03 6.32 -7.70
N ALA A 80 -8.26 5.70 -6.81
CA ALA A 80 -8.26 6.06 -5.40
C ALA A 80 -7.63 7.44 -5.16
N LEU A 81 -6.52 7.75 -5.82
CA LEU A 81 -5.83 9.05 -5.70
C LEU A 81 -6.69 10.23 -6.16
N ARG A 82 -7.58 10.04 -7.15
CA ARG A 82 -8.52 11.07 -7.61
C ARG A 82 -9.55 11.54 -6.56
N ARG A 83 -9.61 10.88 -5.40
CA ARG A 83 -10.55 11.21 -4.31
C ARG A 83 -9.95 12.21 -3.31
N PHE A 84 -8.66 12.52 -3.43
CA PHE A 84 -7.94 13.53 -2.65
C PHE A 84 -7.79 14.80 -3.50
#